data_AF-A0A7C0UMY3-F1
#
_entry.id   AF-A0A7C0UMY3-F1
#
_cell.length_a   1.000
_cell.length_b   1.000
_cell.length_c   1.000
_cell.angle_alpha   90.00
_cell.angle_beta   90.00
_cell.angle_gamma   90.00
#
_symmetry.space_group_name_H-M   'P 1'
#
loop_
_entity.id
_entity.type
_entity.pdbx_description
1 polymer ?
#
loop_
_entity_poly.entity_id
_entity_poly.type
_entity_poly.pdbx_seq_one_letter_code
_entity_poly.pdbx_strand_id
1 'polypeptide(L)'
;MKNTKKIILLAVSFFFLYGCELALLGLGAGGGIVGYQYLEGHTSKEFPLEYSKAWDASNTALENLKISISTSENKDTQANIEGFTKDGKSVSIKLKERG
;
A
#
# COMPACT_ATOMS: atom_id res chain seq x y z
N MET A 1 17.65 42.97 -19.51
CA MET A 1 16.64 41.88 -19.45
C MET A 1 16.97 40.65 -20.32
N LYS A 2 18.21 40.45 -20.81
CA LYS A 2 18.59 39.30 -21.67
C LYS A 2 19.21 38.14 -20.88
N ASN A 3 19.81 38.45 -19.73
CA ASN A 3 20.52 37.49 -18.87
C ASN A 3 19.60 36.81 -17.85
N THR A 4 18.49 37.45 -17.47
CA THR A 4 17.49 36.86 -16.56
C THR A 4 16.79 35.65 -17.17
N LYS A 5 16.50 35.68 -18.48
CA LYS A 5 15.94 34.52 -19.20
C LYS A 5 16.89 33.31 -19.22
N LYS A 6 18.20 33.56 -19.32
CA LYS A 6 19.23 32.49 -19.27
C LYS A 6 19.36 31.90 -17.88
N ILE A 7 19.27 32.73 -16.83
CA ILE A 7 19.33 32.29 -15.43
C ILE A 7 18.09 31.43 -15.09
N ILE A 8 16.90 31.85 -15.53
CA ILE A 8 15.66 31.07 -15.34
C ILE A 8 15.75 29.73 -16.08
N LEU A 9 16.24 29.73 -17.33
CA LEU A 9 16.39 28.51 -18.12
C LEU A 9 17.41 27.54 -17.49
N LEU A 10 18.49 28.06 -16.90
CA LEU A 10 19.49 27.25 -16.20
C LEU A 10 18.91 26.66 -14.89
N ALA A 11 18.13 27.43 -14.14
CA ALA A 11 17.48 26.95 -12.91
C ALA A 11 16.45 25.84 -13.18
N VAL A 12 15.65 25.98 -14.25
CA VAL A 12 14.68 24.94 -14.67
C VAL A 12 15.41 23.67 -15.13
N SER A 13 16.52 23.80 -15.87
CA SER A 13 17.31 22.63 -16.29
C SER A 13 17.92 21.87 -15.11
N PHE A 14 18.35 22.57 -14.06
CA PHE A 14 18.84 21.94 -12.83
C PHE A 14 17.72 21.19 -12.09
N PHE A 15 16.51 21.76 -12.05
CA PHE A 15 15.34 21.11 -11.45
C PHE A 15 14.94 19.83 -12.18
N PHE A 16 15.06 19.76 -13.51
CA PHE A 16 14.78 18.54 -14.28
C PHE A 16 15.83 17.44 -14.09
N LEU A 17 17.09 17.81 -13.82
CA LEU A 17 18.16 16.83 -13.61
C LEU A 17 18.16 16.23 -12.19
N TYR A 18 17.69 16.97 -11.19
CA TYR A 18 17.64 16.53 -9.79
C TYR A 18 16.22 16.21 -9.28
N GLY A 19 15.17 16.48 -10.06
CA GLY A 19 13.77 16.36 -9.64
C GLY A 19 13.13 14.98 -9.80
N CYS A 20 13.84 13.99 -10.35
CA CYS A 20 13.25 12.67 -10.57
C CYS A 20 12.91 11.95 -9.23
N GLU A 21 13.69 12.24 -8.18
CA GLU A 21 13.47 11.70 -6.83
C GLU A 21 12.27 12.37 -6.14
N LEU A 22 12.05 13.66 -6.40
CA LEU A 22 10.89 14.41 -5.90
C LEU A 22 9.58 13.99 -6.59
N ALA A 23 9.63 13.51 -7.84
CA ALA A 23 8.47 12.92 -8.49
C ALA A 23 8.07 11.58 -7.85
N LEU A 24 9.06 10.78 -7.41
CA LEU A 24 8.82 9.54 -6.66
C LEU A 24 8.27 9.81 -5.26
N LEU A 25 8.74 10.85 -4.57
CA LEU A 25 8.18 11.28 -3.28
C LEU A 25 6.83 11.99 -3.42
N GLY A 26 6.57 12.69 -4.52
CA GLY A 26 5.27 13.30 -4.84
C GLY A 26 4.19 12.26 -5.17
N LEU A 27 4.57 11.16 -5.80
CA LEU A 27 3.71 9.98 -6.01
C LEU A 27 3.64 9.08 -4.76
N GLY A 28 4.64 9.11 -3.89
CA GLY A 28 4.73 8.26 -2.70
C GLY A 28 4.15 8.86 -1.41
N ALA A 29 4.04 10.20 -1.30
CA ALA A 29 3.64 10.87 -0.06
C ALA A 29 2.47 11.86 -0.19
N GLY A 30 1.98 12.20 -1.39
CA GLY A 30 1.00 13.27 -1.57
C GLY A 30 -0.14 13.05 -2.57
N GLY A 31 -0.19 11.91 -3.28
CA GLY A 31 -1.19 11.65 -4.32
C GLY A 31 -2.12 10.51 -3.93
N GLY A 32 -3.42 10.79 -3.85
CA GLY A 32 -4.45 9.92 -3.28
C GLY A 32 -4.46 8.45 -3.72
N ILE A 33 -4.83 7.59 -2.76
CA ILE A 33 -5.76 6.44 -2.85
C ILE A 33 -5.60 5.38 -3.97
N VAL A 34 -4.52 5.35 -4.75
CA VAL A 34 -4.36 4.32 -5.83
C VAL A 34 -3.13 3.42 -5.64
N GLY A 35 -2.32 3.64 -4.58
CA GLY A 35 -1.09 2.90 -4.31
C GLY A 35 -1.16 1.92 -3.14
N TYR A 36 -0.20 0.99 -3.08
CA TYR A 36 0.11 0.23 -1.87
C TYR A 36 0.81 1.16 -0.87
N GLN A 37 0.25 1.30 0.33
CA GLN A 37 0.87 2.05 1.42
C GLN A 37 1.69 1.09 2.28
N TYR A 38 2.96 1.40 2.52
CA TYR A 38 3.78 0.63 3.45
C TYR A 38 3.90 1.41 4.76
N LEU A 39 3.23 0.91 5.80
CA LEU A 39 3.16 1.53 7.12
C LEU A 39 3.63 0.51 8.16
N GLU A 40 4.71 0.82 8.88
CA GLU A 40 5.18 0.05 10.04
C GLU A 40 5.33 -1.46 9.81
N GLY A 41 5.82 -1.88 8.64
CA GLY A 41 5.99 -3.31 8.33
C GLY A 41 4.76 -3.96 7.68
N HIS A 42 3.67 -3.22 7.52
CA HIS A 42 2.45 -3.68 6.88
C HIS A 42 2.25 -3.02 5.51
N THR A 43 1.87 -3.83 4.53
CA THR A 43 1.38 -3.32 3.24
C THR A 43 -0.14 -3.19 3.31
N SER A 44 -0.63 -1.96 3.21
CA SER A 44 -2.05 -1.62 3.22
C SER A 44 -2.51 -1.21 1.82
N LYS A 45 -3.69 -1.69 1.42
CA LYS A 45 -4.34 -1.33 0.16
C LYS A 45 -5.84 -1.30 0.38
N GLU A 46 -6.47 -0.29 -0.20
CA GLU A 46 -7.91 -0.12 -0.16
C GLU A 46 -8.54 -0.72 -1.41
N PHE A 47 -9.64 -1.43 -1.20
CA PHE A 47 -10.40 -2.07 -2.26
C PHE A 47 -11.83 -1.51 -2.24
N PRO A 48 -12.41 -1.15 -3.40
CA PRO A 48 -13.80 -0.72 -3.51
C PRO A 48 -14.73 -1.95 -3.43
N LEU A 49 -14.75 -2.60 -2.27
CA LEU A 49 -15.42 -3.88 -2.04
C LEU A 49 -16.04 -3.90 -0.64
N GLU A 50 -17.22 -4.50 -0.54
CA GLU A 50 -17.87 -4.80 0.74
C GLU A 50 -16.98 -5.64 1.67
N TYR A 51 -16.97 -5.32 2.95
CA TYR A 51 -16.16 -6.01 3.95
C TYR A 51 -16.35 -7.53 3.95
N SER A 52 -17.60 -8.01 3.85
CA SER A 52 -17.94 -9.44 3.82
C SER A 52 -17.31 -10.16 2.62
N LYS A 53 -17.33 -9.54 1.44
CA LYS A 53 -16.70 -10.11 0.24
C LYS A 53 -15.18 -10.12 0.37
N ALA A 54 -14.60 -9.08 0.98
CA ALA A 54 -13.17 -9.03 1.23
C ALA A 54 -12.73 -10.13 2.22
N TRP A 55 -13.55 -10.39 3.24
CA TRP A 55 -13.36 -11.46 4.21
C TRP A 55 -13.39 -12.84 3.54
N ASP A 56 -14.42 -13.13 2.75
CA ASP A 56 -14.56 -14.42 2.06
C ASP A 56 -13.43 -14.67 1.07
N ALA A 57 -13.06 -13.64 0.29
CA ALA A 57 -11.95 -13.71 -0.65
C ALA A 57 -10.61 -13.96 0.06
N SER A 58 -10.40 -13.33 1.22
CA SER A 58 -9.18 -13.52 2.01
C SER A 58 -9.06 -14.96 2.52
N ASN A 59 -10.14 -15.52 3.09
CA ASN A 59 -10.14 -16.91 3.56
C ASN A 59 -9.93 -17.91 2.41
N THR A 60 -10.59 -17.68 1.28
CA THR A 60 -10.41 -18.50 0.06
C THR A 60 -8.96 -18.45 -0.43
N ALA A 61 -8.33 -17.28 -0.41
CA ALA A 61 -6.94 -17.13 -0.80
C ALA A 61 -5.99 -17.86 0.17
N LEU A 62 -6.22 -17.77 1.48
CA LEU A 62 -5.44 -18.47 2.49
C LEU A 62 -5.51 -20.00 2.32
N GLU A 63 -6.71 -20.52 2.06
CA GLU A 63 -6.93 -21.95 1.78
C GLU A 63 -6.17 -22.40 0.53
N ASN A 64 -6.32 -21.67 -0.57
CA ASN A 64 -5.65 -21.96 -1.84
C ASN A 64 -4.12 -21.93 -1.71
N LEU A 65 -3.59 -20.99 -0.92
CA LEU A 65 -2.17 -20.85 -0.62
C LEU A 65 -1.68 -21.84 0.44
N LYS A 66 -2.57 -22.66 0.99
CA LYS A 66 -2.28 -23.64 2.04
C LYS A 66 -1.59 -23.00 3.25
N ILE A 67 -2.05 -21.81 3.62
CA ILE A 67 -1.62 -21.11 4.83
C ILE A 67 -2.42 -21.68 6.00
N SER A 68 -1.71 -22.20 7.00
CA SER A 68 -2.31 -22.72 8.22
C SER A 68 -2.69 -21.56 9.13
N ILE A 69 -3.99 -21.33 9.32
CA ILE A 69 -4.51 -20.29 10.20
C ILE A 69 -4.31 -20.73 11.66
N SER A 70 -3.68 -19.87 12.46
CA SER A 70 -3.49 -20.06 13.90
C SER A 70 -4.53 -19.30 14.71
N THR A 71 -4.82 -18.07 14.29
CA THR A 71 -5.81 -17.19 14.93
C THR A 71 -6.64 -16.52 13.85
N SER A 72 -7.96 -16.45 14.07
CA SER A 72 -8.89 -15.75 13.19
C SER A 72 -9.94 -15.06 14.04
N GLU A 73 -9.85 -13.75 14.17
CA GLU A 73 -10.86 -12.91 14.81
C GLU A 73 -11.59 -12.12 13.73
N ASN A 74 -12.91 -12.28 13.66
CA ASN A 74 -13.77 -11.46 12.81
C ASN A 74 -14.77 -10.71 13.68
N LYS A 75 -14.68 -9.38 13.66
CA LYS A 75 -15.66 -8.45 14.21
C LYS A 75 -16.33 -7.77 13.02
N ASP A 76 -17.59 -7.40 13.15
CA ASP A 76 -18.44 -6.97 12.01
C ASP A 76 -17.81 -5.96 11.05
N THR A 77 -16.88 -5.13 11.53
CA THR A 77 -16.18 -4.09 10.74
C THR A 77 -14.66 -4.28 10.65
N GLN A 78 -14.08 -5.26 11.35
CA GLN A 78 -12.64 -5.46 11.48
C GLN A 78 -12.29 -6.93 11.71
N ALA A 79 -11.29 -7.44 10.99
CA ALA A 79 -10.77 -8.78 11.24
C ALA A 79 -9.25 -8.82 11.31
N ASN A 80 -8.75 -9.76 12.10
CA ASN A 80 -7.35 -10.11 12.19
C ASN A 80 -7.19 -11.61 11.95
N ILE A 81 -6.32 -11.98 11.01
CA ILE A 81 -5.95 -13.35 10.72
C ILE A 81 -4.45 -13.48 10.89
N GLU A 82 -4.03 -14.49 11.65
CA GLU A 82 -2.64 -14.88 11.83
C GLU A 82 -2.47 -16.33 11.40
N GLY A 83 -1.39 -16.62 10.70
CA GLY A 83 -1.11 -17.97 10.25
C GLY A 83 0.33 -18.14 9.78
N PHE A 84 0.61 -19.34 9.30
CA PHE A 84 1.93 -19.75 8.84
C PHE A 84 1.84 -20.43 7.49
N THR A 85 2.77 -20.07 6.61
CA THR A 85 3.03 -20.84 5.38
C THR A 85 3.60 -22.22 5.72
N LYS A 86 3.59 -23.14 4.76
CA LYS A 86 4.23 -24.46 4.90
C LYS A 86 5.70 -24.40 5.28
N ASP A 87 6.39 -23.35 4.86
CA ASP A 87 7.81 -23.11 5.16
C ASP A 87 8.03 -22.48 6.53
N GLY A 88 6.97 -22.33 7.34
CA GLY A 88 7.03 -21.76 8.69
C GLY A 88 7.09 -20.24 8.75
N LYS A 89 6.97 -19.53 7.62
CA LYS A 89 6.92 -18.05 7.62
C LYS A 89 5.56 -17.56 8.10
N SER A 90 5.56 -16.58 9.00
CA SER A 90 4.34 -15.98 9.52
C SER A 90 3.67 -15.08 8.48
N VAL A 91 2.34 -15.06 8.53
CA VAL A 91 1.46 -14.20 7.73
C VAL A 91 0.46 -13.55 8.67
N SER A 92 0.32 -12.23 8.60
CA SER A 92 -0.68 -11.47 9.35
C SER A 92 -1.49 -10.63 8.36
N ILE A 93 -2.81 -10.78 8.42
CA ILE A 93 -3.76 -10.04 7.58
C ILE A 93 -4.72 -9.29 8.49
N LYS A 94 -4.83 -7.99 8.27
CA LYS A 94 -5.79 -7.12 8.97
C LYS A 94 -6.76 -6.57 7.94
N LEU A 95 -8.05 -6.82 8.13
CA LEU A 95 -9.12 -6.22 7.35
C LEU A 95 -9.83 -5.18 8.21
N LYS A 96 -10.19 -4.05 7.59
CA LYS A 96 -10.95 -2.99 8.23
C LYS A 96 -11.88 -2.39 7.19
N GLU A 97 -13.15 -2.29 7.53
CA GLU A 97 -14.12 -1.55 6.75
C GLU A 97 -13.71 -0.08 6.66
N ARG A 98 -13.71 0.45 5.43
CA ARG A 98 -13.55 1.87 5.20
C ARG A 98 -14.95 2.42 4.95
N GLY A 99 -15.45 3.19 5.93
CA GLY A 99 -16.80 3.75 5.93
C GLY A 99 -17.11 4.68 4.76
#